data_AF-A0A7C0X5M6-F1
#
_entry.id   AF-A0A7C0X5M6-F1
#
_cell.length_a   1.000
_cell.length_b   1.000
_cell.length_c   1.000
_cell.angle_alpha   90.00
_cell.angle_beta   90.00
_cell.angle_gamma   90.00
#
_symmetry.space_group_name_H-M   'P 1'
#
loop_
_entity.id
_entity.type
_entity.pdbx_description
1 polymer ?
#
loop_
_entity_poly.entity_id
_entity_poly.type
_entity_poly.pdbx_seq_one_letter_code
_entity_poly.pdbx_strand_id
1 'polypeptide(L)'
;MSSGKSRESKNTDDKNDEKKYTTISIPTPLAEKIKKRIEGTGFHSLSSYVTYVLREVLSGTEEEEEAFSKEDEEKVKERLRALGYLD
;
A
#
# COMPACT_ATOMS: atom_id res chain seq x y z
N MET A 1 54.47 -18.59 -3.28
CA MET A 1 54.03 -18.34 -1.89
C MET A 1 52.75 -17.53 -1.93
N SER A 2 51.74 -17.98 -1.17
CA SER A 2 50.39 -17.43 -0.88
C SER A 2 49.52 -16.98 -2.06
N SER A 3 48.48 -17.71 -2.44
CA SER A 3 47.22 -18.01 -1.70
C SER A 3 46.40 -16.75 -1.41
N GLY A 4 45.25 -16.63 -2.09
CA GLY A 4 44.27 -15.58 -1.86
C GLY A 4 43.02 -15.75 -2.72
N LYS A 5 42.43 -16.95 -2.67
CA LYS A 5 41.18 -17.31 -3.35
C LYS A 5 40.00 -16.64 -2.62
N SER A 6 39.63 -15.42 -3.00
CA SER A 6 38.44 -14.75 -2.45
C SER A 6 37.23 -14.98 -3.35
N ARG A 7 36.62 -16.14 -3.08
CA ARG A 7 35.19 -16.51 -3.19
C ARG A 7 34.30 -15.59 -4.03
N GLU A 8 34.05 -16.07 -5.24
CA GLU A 8 32.81 -15.90 -5.97
C GLU A 8 31.62 -16.31 -5.10
N SER A 9 30.78 -15.35 -4.70
CA SER A 9 29.48 -15.64 -4.11
C SER A 9 28.45 -15.62 -5.23
N LYS A 10 28.21 -16.79 -5.84
CA LYS A 10 26.98 -17.08 -6.55
C LYS A 10 25.83 -16.98 -5.55
N ASN A 11 24.91 -16.04 -5.74
CA ASN A 11 23.57 -16.17 -5.19
C ASN A 11 22.66 -16.68 -6.30
N THR A 12 22.06 -17.82 -6.00
CA THR A 12 21.20 -18.66 -6.81
C THR A 12 19.83 -18.02 -7.02
N ASP A 13 19.28 -18.24 -8.22
CA ASP A 13 17.91 -17.94 -8.63
C ASP A 13 16.86 -18.34 -7.59
N ASP A 14 15.96 -17.40 -7.27
CA ASP A 14 14.63 -17.71 -6.70
C ASP A 14 13.59 -16.89 -7.47
N LYS A 15 12.75 -17.59 -8.24
CA LYS A 15 11.64 -16.99 -8.99
C LYS A 15 10.56 -16.56 -8.02
N ASN A 16 10.54 -15.27 -7.69
CA ASN A 16 9.46 -14.63 -6.95
C ASN A 16 9.06 -13.39 -7.75
N ASP A 17 7.77 -13.20 -8.05
CA ASP A 17 7.25 -11.99 -8.70
C ASP A 17 7.87 -10.77 -8.03
N GLU A 18 8.87 -10.15 -8.69
CA GLU A 18 9.72 -9.16 -8.06
C GLU A 18 8.87 -7.95 -7.73
N LYS A 19 8.38 -7.88 -6.48
CA LYS A 19 7.84 -6.64 -5.95
C LYS A 19 8.96 -5.62 -6.00
N LYS A 20 8.89 -4.76 -7.02
CA LYS A 20 9.87 -3.69 -7.22
C LYS A 20 9.69 -2.69 -6.09
N TYR A 21 10.73 -2.52 -5.28
CA TYR A 21 10.76 -1.52 -4.22
C TYR A 21 11.53 -0.30 -4.68
N THR A 22 11.15 0.87 -4.16
CA THR A 22 11.86 2.13 -4.38
C THR A 22 12.24 2.73 -3.03
N THR A 23 13.42 3.33 -2.96
CA THR A 23 13.89 4.03 -1.76
C THR A 23 13.43 5.49 -1.81
N ILE A 24 12.81 5.96 -0.73
CA ILE A 24 12.44 7.37 -0.56
C ILE A 24 13.21 7.95 0.62
N SER A 25 13.71 9.17 0.46
CA SER A 25 14.34 9.92 1.54
C SER A 25 13.29 10.77 2.24
N ILE A 26 13.16 10.61 3.56
CA ILE A 26 12.30 11.45 4.40
C ILE A 26 13.11 12.04 5.56
N PRO A 27 12.73 13.20 6.10
CA PRO A 27 13.42 13.77 7.25
C PRO A 27 13.44 12.79 8.44
N THR A 28 14.60 12.63 9.07
CA THR A 28 14.77 11.75 10.25
C THR A 28 13.72 11.97 11.33
N PRO A 29 13.35 13.23 11.70
CA PRO A 29 12.32 13.46 12.71
C PRO A 29 10.95 12.90 12.32
N LEU A 30 10.62 12.85 11.02
CA LEU A 30 9.37 12.27 10.54
C LEU A 30 9.40 10.75 10.64
N ALA A 31 10.52 10.13 10.24
CA ALA A 31 10.71 8.68 10.37
C ALA A 31 10.59 8.21 11.83
N GLU A 32 11.17 8.97 12.78
CA GLU A 32 11.07 8.66 14.21
C GLU A 32 9.64 8.78 14.75
N LYS A 33 8.90 9.82 14.34
CA LYS A 33 7.47 9.97 14.71
C LYS A 33 6.64 8.81 14.19
N ILE A 34 6.88 8.39 12.94
CA ILE A 34 6.20 7.23 12.36
C ILE A 34 6.55 5.97 13.14
N LYS A 35 7.83 5.75 13.46
CA LYS A 35 8.29 4.59 14.23
C LYS A 35 7.56 4.50 15.59
N LYS A 36 7.49 5.61 16.33
CA LYS A 36 6.74 5.68 17.60
C LYS A 36 5.24 5.44 17.41
N ARG A 37 4.66 5.93 16.31
CA ARG A 37 3.23 5.75 16.02
C ARG A 37 2.85 4.29 15.75
N ILE A 38 3.75 3.52 15.13
CA ILE A 38 3.49 2.13 14.78
C ILE A 38 3.86 1.13 15.90
N GLU A 39 4.53 1.59 16.97
CA GLU A 39 4.80 0.75 18.14
C GLU A 39 3.49 0.25 18.75
N GLY A 40 3.39 -1.08 18.97
CA GLY A 40 2.17 -1.71 19.50
C GLY A 40 1.03 -1.88 18.48
N THR A 41 1.25 -1.51 17.22
CA THR A 41 0.31 -1.79 16.12
C THR A 41 0.69 -3.08 15.39
N GLY A 42 -0.14 -3.53 14.44
CA GLY A 42 0.16 -4.66 13.56
C GLY A 42 1.21 -4.36 12.47
N PHE A 43 1.78 -3.15 12.42
CA PHE A 43 2.78 -2.79 11.42
C PHE A 43 4.18 -3.21 11.89
N HIS A 44 4.81 -4.08 11.10
CA HIS A 44 6.14 -4.64 11.40
C HIS A 44 7.28 -3.81 10.78
N SER A 45 6.95 -2.85 9.91
CA SER A 45 7.93 -1.98 9.27
C SER A 45 7.38 -0.60 8.94
N LEU A 46 8.29 0.38 8.91
CA LEU A 46 8.04 1.74 8.42
C LEU A 46 7.52 1.73 6.98
N SER A 47 8.11 0.89 6.12
CA SER A 47 7.71 0.75 4.72
C SER A 47 6.28 0.26 4.57
N SER A 48 5.85 -0.71 5.38
CA SER A 48 4.49 -1.25 5.35
C SER A 48 3.47 -0.17 5.75
N TYR A 49 3.76 0.57 6.81
CA TYR A 49 2.89 1.65 7.26
C TYR A 49 2.77 2.79 6.25
N VAL A 50 3.90 3.26 5.71
CA VAL A 50 3.91 4.33 4.70
C VAL A 50 3.20 3.87 3.43
N THR A 51 3.41 2.63 3.00
CA THR A 51 2.70 2.07 1.83
C THR A 51 1.19 2.02 2.06
N TYR A 52 0.74 1.61 3.25
CA TYR A 52 -0.68 1.60 3.60
C TYR A 52 -1.27 3.02 3.52
N VAL A 53 -0.66 4.00 4.18
CA VAL A 53 -1.15 5.38 4.18
C VAL A 53 -1.16 5.98 2.77
N LEU A 54 -0.11 5.77 1.97
CA LEU A 54 -0.06 6.26 0.60
C LEU A 54 -1.14 5.61 -0.27
N ARG A 55 -1.42 4.31 -0.06
CA ARG A 55 -2.50 3.63 -0.77
C ARG A 55 -3.85 4.24 -0.43
N GLU A 56 -4.17 4.41 0.86
CA GLU A 56 -5.43 5.02 1.28
C GLU A 56 -5.62 6.43 0.71
N VAL A 57 -4.56 7.26 0.72
CA VAL A 57 -4.62 8.62 0.18
C VAL A 57 -4.84 8.63 -1.33
N LEU A 58 -4.20 7.72 -2.07
CA LEU A 58 -4.36 7.63 -3.52
C LEU A 58 -5.69 6.98 -3.91
N SER A 59 -6.09 5.90 -3.22
CA SER A 59 -7.36 5.21 -3.42
C SER A 59 -8.56 6.06 -3.02
N GLY A 60 -8.44 6.93 -2.00
CA GLY A 60 -9.48 7.91 -1.69
C GLY A 60 -9.70 8.97 -2.79
N THR A 61 -8.77 9.10 -3.74
CA THR A 61 -8.95 9.97 -4.91
C THR A 61 -9.66 9.23 -6.06
N GLU A 62 -9.49 7.90 -6.18
CA GLU A 62 -10.16 7.07 -7.19
C GLU A 62 -11.57 6.65 -6.74
N GLU A 63 -11.77 6.31 -5.46
CA GLU A 63 -13.08 5.95 -4.92
C GLU A 63 -14.05 7.14 -4.79
N GLU A 64 -13.56 8.38 -4.67
CA GLU A 64 -14.44 9.57 -4.77
C GLU A 64 -14.95 9.80 -6.20
N GLU A 65 -14.24 9.35 -7.24
CA GLU A 65 -14.71 9.39 -8.63
C GLU A 65 -15.58 8.19 -9.00
N GLU A 66 -15.34 7.00 -8.44
CA GLU A 66 -16.09 5.77 -8.76
C GLU A 66 -17.29 5.49 -7.84
N ALA A 67 -17.24 5.81 -6.54
CA ALA A 67 -18.29 5.39 -5.58
C ALA A 67 -19.53 6.30 -5.54
N PHE A 68 -19.47 7.49 -6.14
CA PHE A 68 -20.59 8.46 -6.18
C PHE A 68 -20.80 9.06 -7.58
N SER A 69 -20.62 8.25 -8.62
CA SER A 69 -21.18 8.65 -9.91
C SER A 69 -22.70 8.77 -9.74
N LYS A 70 -23.30 9.85 -10.25
CA LYS A 70 -24.77 10.04 -10.24
C LYS A 70 -25.50 8.82 -10.82
N GLU A 71 -24.85 8.10 -11.73
CA GLU A 71 -25.37 6.91 -12.38
C GLU A 71 -25.52 5.72 -11.42
N ASP A 72 -24.56 5.52 -10.50
CA ASP A 72 -24.64 4.45 -9.51
C ASP A 72 -25.64 4.77 -8.40
N GLU A 73 -25.78 6.04 -8.05
CA GLU A 73 -26.86 6.50 -7.16
C GLU A 73 -28.24 6.25 -7.79
N GLU A 74 -28.42 6.47 -9.10
CA GLU A 74 -29.67 6.15 -9.80
C GLU A 74 -29.94 4.65 -9.84
N LYS A 75 -28.93 3.82 -10.13
CA LYS A 75 -29.08 2.35 -10.14
C LYS A 75 -29.47 1.80 -8.76
N VAL A 76 -28.91 2.35 -7.68
CA VAL A 76 -29.28 1.97 -6.31
C VAL A 76 -30.70 2.43 -6.01
N LYS A 77 -31.09 3.66 -6.37
CA LYS A 77 -32.47 4.16 -6.21
C LYS A 77 -33.49 3.33 -6.98
N GLU A 78 -33.16 2.90 -8.20
CA GLU A 78 -34.05 2.06 -9.02
C GLU A 78 -34.25 0.67 -8.39
N ARG A 79 -33.17 0.05 -7.89
CA ARG A 79 -33.25 -1.22 -7.15
C ARG A 79 -34.08 -1.08 -5.86
N LEU A 80 -33.90 0.02 -5.13
CA LEU A 80 -34.66 0.28 -3.90
C LEU A 80 -36.15 0.53 -4.19
N ARG A 81 -36.50 1.24 -5.27
CA ARG A 81 -37.89 1.37 -5.75
C ARG A 81 -38.48 0.02 -6.15
N ALA A 82 -37.73 -0.81 -6.89
CA ALA A 82 -38.18 -2.15 -7.27
C ALA A 82 -38.41 -3.08 -6.07
N LEU A 83 -37.70 -2.85 -4.96
CA LEU A 83 -37.85 -3.57 -3.71
C LEU A 83 -38.88 -2.92 -2.75
N GLY A 84 -39.48 -1.79 -3.12
CA GLY A 84 -40.49 -1.09 -2.32
C GLY A 84 -39.96 -0.32 -1.11
N TYR A 85 -38.67 0.01 -1.09
CA TYR A 85 -38.03 0.78 -0.01
C TYR A 85 -37.99 2.29 -0.29
N LEU A 86 -38.34 2.73 -1.50
CA LEU A 86 -38.47 4.12 -1.91
C LEU A 86 -39.74 4.25 -2.77
N ASP A 87 -40.54 5.29 -2.52
CA ASP A 87 -41.66 5.74 -3.38
C ASP A 87 -41.17 6.83 -4.36
#